data_AF-A0A7I8EGU9-F1
#
_entry.id   AF-A0A7I8EGU9-F1
#
_cell.length_a   1.000
_cell.length_b   1.000
_cell.length_c   1.000
_cell.angle_alpha   90.00
_cell.angle_beta   90.00
_cell.angle_gamma   90.00
#
_symmetry.space_group_name_H-M   'P 1'
#
loop_
_entity.id
_entity.type
_entity.pdbx_description
1 polymer ?
#
loop_
_entity_poly.entity_id
_entity_poly.type
_entity_poly.pdbx_seq_one_letter_code
_entity_poly.pdbx_strand_id
1 'polypeptide(L)' 'MAKGGNAQQQTLFVDTQTGYAWKSIKELQRGEAIVITDQEVRIQGIKMDEDFWSVLYTDPLNGKKIEQLYNATDFVYTRI' A
#
# COMPACT_ATOMS: atom_id res chain seq x y z
N MET A 1 -31.28 -21.34 42.76
CA MET A 1 -29.82 -21.46 42.56
C MET A 1 -29.49 -20.75 41.25
N ALA A 2 -28.71 -19.67 41.28
CA ALA A 2 -28.27 -18.95 40.10
C ALA A 2 -26.91 -19.49 39.63
N LYS A 3 -26.79 -19.77 38.33
CA LYS A 3 -25.55 -19.82 37.52
C LYS A 3 -26.02 -19.49 36.09
N GLY A 4 -25.62 -18.40 35.42
CA GLY A 4 -24.35 -17.71 35.46
C GLY A 4 -23.56 -18.10 34.22
N GLY A 5 -23.69 -17.29 33.16
CA GLY A 5 -22.56 -16.87 32.34
C GLY A 5 -22.14 -17.73 31.13
N ASN A 6 -22.19 -17.06 29.98
CA ASN A 6 -21.21 -17.13 28.89
C ASN A 6 -21.24 -18.34 27.95
N ALA A 7 -21.96 -18.19 26.85
CA ALA A 7 -21.55 -18.75 25.58
C ALA A 7 -21.70 -17.70 24.47
N GLN A 8 -20.59 -17.00 24.24
CA GLN A 8 -20.11 -16.54 22.93
C GLN A 8 -21.07 -15.64 22.14
N GLN A 9 -21.03 -14.34 22.43
CA GLN A 9 -21.09 -13.36 21.33
C GLN A 9 -19.90 -13.64 20.42
N GLN A 10 -20.15 -14.33 19.31
CA GLN A 10 -19.23 -14.37 18.19
C GLN A 10 -19.08 -12.93 17.72
N THR A 11 -17.95 -12.31 18.05
CA THR A 11 -17.58 -11.05 17.44
C THR A 11 -17.36 -11.34 15.98
N LEU A 12 -18.36 -11.02 15.16
CA LEU A 12 -18.25 -10.90 13.72
C LEU A 12 -17.35 -9.70 13.44
N PHE A 13 -16.05 -9.84 13.71
CA PHE A 13 -15.06 -9.12 12.94
C PHE A 13 -15.17 -9.72 11.55
N VAL A 14 -16.11 -9.18 10.76
CA VAL A 14 -15.98 -9.25 9.31
C VAL A 14 -14.55 -8.79 9.05
N ASP A 15 -13.78 -9.66 8.40
CA ASP A 15 -12.51 -9.32 7.78
C ASP A 15 -12.77 -8.17 6.79
N THR A 16 -12.94 -6.95 7.30
CA THR A 16 -12.52 -5.75 6.60
C THR A 16 -11.01 -5.88 6.56
N GLN A 17 -10.51 -6.74 5.67
CA GLN A 17 -9.21 -6.55 5.09
C GLN A 17 -9.23 -5.11 4.63
N THR A 18 -8.52 -4.25 5.36
CA THR A 18 -8.17 -2.93 4.85
C THR A 18 -7.70 -3.19 3.43
N GLY A 19 -8.34 -2.60 2.42
CA GLY A 19 -8.07 -2.90 1.01
C GLY A 19 -6.67 -2.48 0.56
N TYR A 20 -5.74 -2.35 1.51
CA TYR A 20 -4.40 -1.91 1.36
C TYR A 20 -3.47 -2.73 2.24
N ALA A 21 -2.25 -2.93 1.75
CA ALA A 21 -1.17 -3.59 2.45
C ALA A 21 0.16 -2.89 2.20
N TRP A 22 1.08 -3.03 3.15
CA TRP A 22 2.48 -2.69 2.95
C TRP A 22 3.11 -3.68 1.97
N LYS A 23 3.75 -3.14 0.94
CA LYS A 23 4.45 -3.93 -0.08
C LYS A 23 5.88 -3.41 -0.20
N SER A 24 6.83 -4.33 -0.32
CA SER A 24 8.23 -3.94 -0.50
C SER A 24 8.40 -3.22 -1.84
N ILE A 25 9.26 -2.19 -1.87
CA ILE A 25 9.58 -1.48 -3.12
C ILE A 25 10.08 -2.44 -4.22
N LYS A 26 10.77 -3.51 -3.81
CA LYS A 26 11.33 -4.54 -4.70
C LYS A 26 10.27 -5.39 -5.41
N GLU A 27 9.05 -5.42 -4.88
CA GLU A 27 7.95 -6.23 -5.39
C GLU A 27 6.98 -5.42 -6.26
N LEU A 28 7.21 -4.10 -6.38
CA LEU A 28 6.34 -3.22 -7.15
C LEU A 28 6.39 -3.52 -8.64
N GLN A 29 5.24 -3.32 -9.28
CA GLN A 29 5.11 -3.50 -10.71
C GLN A 29 4.51 -2.27 -11.38
N ARG A 30 4.89 -2.05 -12.64
CA ARG A 30 4.29 -1.01 -13.46
C ARG A 30 2.78 -1.26 -13.58
N GLY A 31 1.99 -0.19 -13.41
CA GLY A 31 0.53 -0.24 -13.47
C GLY A 31 -0.15 -0.49 -12.12
N GLU A 32 0.59 -0.89 -11.08
CA GLU A 32 0.06 -0.98 -9.72
C GLU A 32 -0.30 0.40 -9.17
N ALA A 33 -1.27 0.41 -8.26
CA ALA A 33 -1.66 1.60 -7.51
C ALA A 33 -0.96 1.61 -6.15
N ILE A 34 -0.21 2.68 -5.89
CA ILE A 34 0.46 2.94 -4.61
C ILE A 34 -0.11 4.20 -3.99
N VAL A 35 -0.04 4.31 -2.67
CA VAL A 35 -0.44 5.52 -1.95
C VAL A 35 0.81 6.36 -1.66
N ILE A 36 0.83 7.58 -2.19
CA ILE A 36 1.85 8.59 -1.93
C ILE A 36 1.15 9.84 -1.40
N THR A 37 1.59 10.37 -0.26
CA THR A 37 1.00 11.56 0.37
C THR A 37 -0.54 11.52 0.43
N ASP A 38 -1.08 10.40 0.92
CA ASP A 38 -2.52 10.12 1.03
C ASP A 38 -3.29 10.08 -0.32
N GLN A 39 -2.59 9.94 -1.44
CA GLN A 39 -3.19 9.83 -2.77
C GLN A 39 -2.81 8.54 -3.47
N GLU A 40 -3.80 7.87 -4.07
CA GLU A 40 -3.55 6.75 -4.96
C GLU A 40 -3.00 7.25 -6.29
N VAL A 41 -1.80 6.77 -6.64
CA VAL A 41 -1.16 7.04 -7.92
C VAL A 41 -0.82 5.73 -8.60
N ARG A 42 -0.90 5.73 -9.93
CA ARG A 42 -0.55 4.56 -10.73
C ARG A 42 0.91 4.64 -11.17
N ILE A 43 1.67 3.58 -10.92
CA ILE A 43 3.06 3.48 -11.34
C ILE A 43 3.15 3.44 -12.86
N GLN A 44 3.92 4.36 -13.43
CA GLN A 44 4.17 4.46 -14.86
C GLN A 44 5.49 3.82 -15.28
N GLY A 45 6.48 3.79 -14.38
CA GLY A 45 7.78 3.19 -14.62
C GLY A 45 8.49 2.89 -13.32
N ILE A 46 9.36 1.88 -13.35
CA ILE A 46 10.21 1.50 -12.23
C ILE A 46 11.61 1.30 -12.82
N LYS A 47 12.62 1.93 -12.23
CA LYS A 47 14.02 1.73 -12.57
C LYS A 47 14.80 1.41 -11.28
N MET A 48 15.59 0.35 -11.31
CA MET A 48 16.53 0.03 -10.24
C MET A 48 17.90 0.57 -10.64
N ASP A 49 18.58 1.22 -9.70
CA ASP A 49 19.94 1.74 -9.86
C ASP A 49 20.72 1.51 -8.57
N GLU A 50 21.72 0.62 -8.62
CA GLU A 50 22.51 0.14 -7.48
C GLU A 50 21.70 -0.12 -6.20
N ASP A 51 21.59 0.90 -5.34
CA ASP A 51 20.93 0.83 -4.02
C ASP A 51 19.52 1.46 -3.97
N PHE A 52 19.07 2.08 -5.08
CA PHE A 52 17.85 2.85 -5.16
C PHE A 52 16.85 2.32 -6.18
N TRP A 53 15.58 2.56 -5.87
CA TRP A 53 14.45 2.30 -6.74
C TRP A 53 13.80 3.64 -7.11
N SER A 54 13.82 3.96 -8.39
CA SER A 54 13.11 5.09 -8.96
C SER A 54 11.72 4.64 -9.42
N VAL A 55 10.69 5.28 -8.87
CA VAL A 55 9.30 5.08 -9.24
C VAL A 55 8.79 6.34 -9.93
N LEU A 56 8.35 6.18 -11.18
CA LEU A 56 7.76 7.25 -11.98
C LEU A 56 6.24 7.18 -11.91
N TYR A 57 5.59 8.30 -11.61
CA TYR A 57 4.13 8.44 -11.63
C TYR A 57 3.71 9.85 -12.07
N THR A 58 2.41 10.06 -12.28
CA THR A 58 1.84 11.40 -12.48
C THR A 58 1.11 11.84 -11.22
N ASP A 59 1.47 13.01 -10.72
CA ASP A 59 0.78 13.68 -9.62
C ASP A 59 -0.66 14.00 -10.04
N PRO A 60 -1.68 13.51 -9.32
CA PRO A 60 -3.07 13.69 -9.72
C PRO A 60 -3.57 15.12 -9.46
N LEU A 61 -2.89 15.94 -8.64
CA LEU A 61 -3.29 17.32 -8.36
C LEU A 61 -2.91 18.28 -9.49
N ASN A 62 -1.72 18.10 -10.07
CA ASN A 62 -1.17 19.07 -11.04
C ASN A 62 -0.76 18.45 -12.38
N GLY A 63 -0.91 17.13 -12.54
CA GLY A 63 -0.61 16.41 -13.77
C GLY A 63 0.88 16.30 -14.10
N LYS A 64 1.77 16.72 -13.19
CA LYS A 64 3.22 16.64 -13.42
C LYS A 64 3.70 15.21 -13.27
N LYS A 65 4.67 14.84 -14.10
CA LYS A 65 5.42 13.59 -13.90
C LYS A 65 6.39 13.78 -12.75
N ILE A 66 6.35 12.88 -11.80
CA ILE A 66 7.23 12.84 -10.64
C ILE A 66 8.03 11.54 -10.70
N GLU A 67 9.33 11.67 -10.49
CA GLU A 67 10.24 10.56 -10.23
C GLU A 67 10.59 10.60 -8.74
N GLN A 68 10.21 9.55 -8.01
CA GLN A 68 10.49 9.43 -6.59
C GLN A 68 11.47 8.31 -6.32
N LEU A 69 12.50 8.61 -5.55
CA LEU A 69 13.54 7.67 -5.15
C LEU A 69 13.19 7.02 -3.81
N TYR A 70 13.47 5.72 -3.74
CA TYR A 70 13.30 4.88 -2.56
C TYR A 70 14.57 4.06 -2.33
N ASN A 71 14.87 3.77 -1.07
CA ASN A 71 15.90 2.80 -0.72
C ASN A 71 15.38 1.38 -0.94
N ALA A 72 16.28 0.43 -1.19
CA ALA A 72 15.95 -0.98 -1.37
C ALA A 72 15.24 -1.65 -0.16
N THR A 73 15.25 -1.01 1.01
CA THR A 73 14.56 -1.46 2.24
C THR A 73 13.19 -0.83 2.44
N ASP A 74 12.79 0.11 1.58
CA ASP A 74 11.55 0.85 1.75
C ASP A 74 10.33 0.00 1.40
N PHE A 75 9.21 0.37 2.02
CA PHE A 75 7.90 -0.20 1.79
C PHE A 75 6.93 0.92 1.44
N VAL A 76 5.99 0.62 0.55
CA VAL A 76 4.92 1.53 0.19
C VAL A 76 3.58 0.87 0.46
N TYR A 77 2.55 1.69 0.63
CA TYR A 77 1.20 1.20 0.79
C TYR A 77 0.59 0.96 -0.60
N THR A 78 0.05 -0.22 -0.82
CA THR A 78 -0.55 -0.64 -2.10
C THR A 78 -1.97 -1.10 -1.86
N ARG A 79 -2.83 -0.95 -2.86
CA ARG A 79 -4.17 -1.53 -2.82
C ARG A 79 -4.09 -3.05 -3.12
N ILE A 80 -4.74 -3.87 -2.29
CA ILE A 80 -4.84 -5.34 -2.46
C ILE A 80 -5.81 -5.68 -3.59
#